data_AF-A0A7V9DAS6-F1
#
_entry.id   AF-A0A7V9DAS6-F1
#
_cell.length_a   1.000
_cell.length_b   1.000
_cell.length_c   1.000
_cell.angle_alpha   90.00
_cell.angle_beta   90.00
_cell.angle_gamma   90.00
#
_symmetry.space_group_name_H-M   'P 1'
#
loop_
_entity.id
_entity.type
_entity.pdbx_description
1 polymer ?
#
loop_
_entity_poly.entity_id
_entity_poly.type
_entity_poly.pdbx_seq_one_letter_code
_entity_poly.pdbx_strand_id
1 'polypeptide(L)'
;MQDIKGSCHVEQNPDHPIGAFVYTISLKHCMTVSPAYEGEGLGAMWGEETAVKMIKEAGFNNVDTHYLDHDIMNAYYVATK
;
A
#
# COMPACT_ATOMS: atom_id res chain seq x y z
N MET A 1 -0.91 6.86 8.98
CA MET A 1 -0.33 5.60 8.49
C MET A 1 0.53 5.93 7.29
N GLN A 2 1.74 5.40 7.22
CA GLN A 2 2.60 5.48 6.02
C GLN A 2 2.57 4.12 5.33
N ASP A 3 2.51 4.12 4.01
CA ASP A 3 2.48 2.91 3.20
C ASP A 3 3.04 3.15 1.80
N ILE A 4 3.28 2.09 1.04
CA ILE A 4 3.73 2.17 -0.36
C ILE A 4 2.67 2.84 -1.22
N LYS A 5 3.11 3.83 -2.00
CA LYS A 5 2.33 4.49 -3.04
C LYS A 5 2.18 3.55 -4.25
N GLY A 6 0.96 3.31 -4.69
CA GLY A 6 0.68 2.42 -5.81
C GLY A 6 -0.78 1.99 -5.84
N SER A 7 -1.24 1.50 -6.97
CA SER A 7 -2.61 0.98 -7.10
C SER A 7 -2.66 -0.52 -6.77
N CYS A 8 -3.82 -0.98 -6.31
CA CYS A 8 -4.13 -2.41 -6.26
C CYS A 8 -4.32 -3.03 -7.65
N HIS A 9 -4.47 -2.19 -8.69
CA HIS A 9 -4.53 -2.58 -10.09
C HIS A 9 -3.15 -2.49 -10.74
N VAL A 10 -2.59 -3.65 -11.16
CA VAL A 10 -1.22 -3.75 -11.67
C VAL A 10 -0.97 -2.87 -12.91
N GLU A 11 -1.98 -2.72 -13.76
CA GLU A 11 -1.93 -1.93 -14.98
C GLU A 11 -1.79 -0.42 -14.74
N GLN A 12 -2.04 0.05 -13.52
CA GLN A 12 -1.87 1.45 -13.12
C GLN A 12 -0.48 1.75 -12.55
N ASN A 13 0.32 0.72 -12.27
CA ASN A 13 1.67 0.83 -11.71
C ASN A 13 2.87 0.85 -12.70
N PRO A 14 2.75 0.71 -14.04
CA PRO A 14 3.93 0.72 -14.92
C PRO A 14 4.83 1.95 -14.81
N ASP A 15 4.24 3.12 -14.56
CA ASP A 15 4.97 4.39 -14.47
C ASP A 15 5.55 4.65 -13.06
N HIS A 16 5.36 3.72 -12.12
CA HIS A 16 5.93 3.87 -10.78
C HIS A 16 7.47 3.78 -10.84
N PRO A 17 8.23 4.79 -10.39
CA PRO A 17 9.69 4.89 -10.62
C PRO A 17 10.48 3.67 -10.14
N ILE A 18 9.98 3.01 -9.08
CA ILE A 18 10.56 1.82 -8.48
C ILE A 18 9.57 0.65 -8.40
N GLY A 19 8.54 0.64 -9.26
CA GLY A 19 7.44 -0.33 -9.22
C GLY A 19 7.93 -1.78 -9.28
N ALA A 20 8.80 -2.10 -10.25
CA ALA A 20 9.38 -3.44 -10.40
C ALA A 20 10.16 -3.91 -9.15
N PHE A 21 10.89 -2.98 -8.51
CA PHE A 21 11.62 -3.27 -7.28
C PHE A 21 10.68 -3.60 -6.13
N VAL A 22 9.64 -2.79 -5.94
CA VAL A 22 8.64 -3.01 -4.89
C VAL A 22 7.85 -4.30 -5.11
N TYR A 23 7.46 -4.61 -6.35
CA TYR A 23 6.85 -5.91 -6.68
C TYR A 23 7.79 -7.09 -6.38
N THR A 24 9.08 -6.94 -6.62
CA THR A 24 10.08 -7.96 -6.28
C THR A 24 10.15 -8.18 -4.77
N ILE A 25 10.21 -7.11 -3.97
CA ILE A 25 10.15 -7.20 -2.50
C ILE A 25 8.84 -7.85 -2.05
N SER A 26 7.72 -7.44 -2.63
CA SER A 26 6.40 -8.00 -2.33
C SER A 26 6.41 -9.51 -2.50
N LEU A 27 6.83 -10.00 -3.67
CA LEU A 27 6.84 -11.42 -4.02
C LEU A 27 7.87 -12.22 -3.22
N LYS A 28 9.04 -11.65 -2.92
CA LYS A 28 10.15 -12.38 -2.30
C LYS A 28 10.22 -12.27 -0.78
N HIS A 29 9.45 -11.35 -0.18
CA HIS A 29 9.47 -11.11 1.26
C HIS A 29 8.09 -10.86 1.85
N CYS A 30 7.43 -9.73 1.53
CA CYS A 30 6.26 -9.29 2.29
C CYS A 30 5.05 -10.23 2.14
N MET A 31 4.79 -10.69 0.92
CA MET A 31 3.71 -11.64 0.62
C MET A 31 4.00 -13.04 1.17
N THR A 32 5.27 -13.44 1.32
CA THR A 32 5.61 -14.81 1.78
C THR A 32 5.63 -14.92 3.30
N VAL A 33 6.01 -13.85 4.00
CA VAL A 33 6.01 -13.81 5.47
C VAL A 33 4.59 -13.78 6.03
N SER A 34 3.66 -13.06 5.39
CA SER A 34 2.30 -12.89 5.93
C SER A 34 1.53 -14.23 6.06
N PRO A 35 1.44 -15.11 5.05
CA PRO A 35 0.81 -16.42 5.17
C PRO A 35 1.51 -17.37 6.13
N ALA A 36 2.83 -17.21 6.36
CA ALA A 36 3.54 -18.00 7.35
C ALA A 36 3.03 -17.76 8.79
N TYR A 37 2.30 -16.66 9.01
CA TYR A 37 1.61 -16.33 10.25
C TYR A 37 0.10 -16.17 10.06
N GLU A 38 -0.50 -16.92 9.12
CA GLU A 38 -1.95 -16.91 8.83
C GLU A 38 -2.53 -15.54 8.40
N GLY A 39 -1.68 -14.63 7.92
CA GLY A 39 -2.10 -13.34 7.38
C GLY A 39 -2.55 -13.39 5.92
N GLU A 40 -3.20 -12.31 5.47
CA GLU A 40 -3.87 -12.25 4.16
C GLU A 40 -2.92 -12.19 2.94
N GLY A 41 -1.61 -11.96 3.14
CA GLY A 41 -0.66 -11.96 2.02
C GLY A 41 -0.85 -10.81 1.03
N LEU A 42 -1.33 -9.65 1.50
CA LEU A 42 -1.61 -8.47 0.66
C LEU A 42 -0.36 -8.00 -0.12
N GLY A 43 0.83 -8.19 0.46
CA GLY A 43 2.09 -7.79 -0.13
C GLY A 43 2.39 -6.30 0.05
N ALA A 44 3.54 -5.86 -0.45
CA ALA A 44 3.96 -4.47 -0.34
C ALA A 44 3.21 -3.53 -1.30
N MET A 45 2.76 -4.04 -2.46
CA MET A 45 2.04 -3.27 -3.48
C MET A 45 0.54 -3.57 -3.48
N TRP A 46 -0.06 -3.65 -2.30
CA TRP A 46 -1.49 -3.94 -2.10
C TRP A 46 -2.40 -2.75 -2.43
N GLY A 47 -1.83 -1.54 -2.47
CA GLY A 47 -2.40 -0.37 -3.11
C GLY A 47 -3.20 0.56 -2.21
N GLU A 48 -3.24 1.84 -2.59
CA GLU A 48 -3.89 2.91 -1.84
C GLU A 48 -5.40 2.71 -1.72
N GLU A 49 -6.03 2.12 -2.74
CA GLU A 49 -7.47 1.82 -2.72
C GLU A 49 -7.80 0.79 -1.64
N THR A 50 -6.99 -0.25 -1.53
CA THR A 50 -7.15 -1.29 -0.51
C THR A 50 -6.86 -0.72 0.88
N ALA A 51 -5.81 0.12 1.01
CA ALA A 51 -5.48 0.80 2.25
C ALA A 51 -6.62 1.68 2.76
N VAL A 52 -7.16 2.57 1.91
CA VAL A 52 -8.28 3.45 2.27
C VAL A 52 -9.54 2.65 2.62
N LYS A 53 -9.82 1.57 1.88
CA LYS A 53 -10.95 0.68 2.17
C LYS A 53 -10.81 0.07 3.58
N MET A 54 -9.66 -0.51 3.90
CA MET A 54 -9.44 -1.15 5.20
C MET A 54 -9.43 -0.15 6.37
N ILE A 55 -8.90 1.07 6.17
CA ILE A 55 -8.98 2.15 7.16
C ILE A 55 -10.45 2.51 7.48
N LYS A 56 -11.29 2.59 6.45
CA LYS A 56 -12.72 2.85 6.62
C LYS A 56 -13.47 1.71 7.30
N GLU A 57 -13.16 0.46 6.92
CA GLU A 57 -13.73 -0.74 7.57
C GLU A 57 -13.35 -0.82 9.06
N ALA A 58 -12.20 -0.29 9.46
CA ALA A 58 -11.80 -0.14 10.86
C ALA A 58 -12.55 0.98 11.62
N GLY A 59 -13.41 1.75 10.95
CA GLY A 59 -14.27 2.77 11.55
C GLY A 59 -13.77 4.21 11.44
N PHE A 60 -12.70 4.48 10.68
CA PHE A 60 -12.24 5.83 10.39
C PHE A 60 -12.82 6.32 9.07
N ASN A 61 -13.91 7.09 9.14
CA ASN A 61 -14.63 7.51 7.94
C ASN A 61 -13.98 8.69 7.21
N ASN A 62 -13.19 9.50 7.92
CA ASN A 62 -12.45 10.62 7.34
C ASN A 62 -10.98 10.24 7.15
N VAL A 63 -10.56 10.12 5.89
CA VAL A 63 -9.20 9.69 5.51
C VAL A 63 -8.66 10.64 4.46
N ASP A 64 -7.66 11.42 4.83
CA ASP A 64 -6.90 12.26 3.92
C ASP A 64 -5.63 11.53 3.48
N THR A 65 -5.29 11.63 2.20
CA THR A 65 -4.07 11.05 1.63
C THR A 65 -3.14 12.17 1.19
N HIS A 66 -1.91 12.13 1.69
CA HIS A 66 -0.87 13.11 1.39
C HIS A 66 0.32 12.47 0.71
N TYR A 67 0.94 13.24 -0.17
CA TYR A 67 2.18 12.88 -0.86
C TYR A 67 3.22 13.96 -0.58
N LEU A 68 4.47 13.54 -0.41
CA LEU A 68 5.58 14.45 -0.20
C LEU A 68 6.47 14.43 -1.45
N ASP A 69 6.81 15.60 -1.98
CA ASP A 69 7.55 15.71 -3.25
C ASP A 69 8.90 14.96 -3.25
N HIS A 70 9.52 14.80 -2.07
CA HIS A 70 10.79 14.11 -1.90
C HIS A 70 10.63 12.59 -1.68
N ASP A 71 9.42 12.11 -1.39
CA ASP A 71 9.14 10.70 -1.15
C ASP A 71 8.36 10.11 -2.32
N ILE A 72 9.10 9.52 -3.24
CA ILE A 72 8.56 8.85 -4.42
C ILE A 72 7.96 7.47 -4.11
N MET A 73 8.15 6.95 -2.90
CA MET A 73 7.81 5.58 -2.52
C MET A 73 6.50 5.51 -1.74
N ASN A 74 6.17 6.53 -0.94
CA ASN A 74 5.13 6.40 0.06
C ASN A 74 3.96 7.37 -0.09
N ALA A 75 2.79 6.87 0.32
CA ALA A 75 1.60 7.66 0.63
C ALA A 75 1.44 7.78 2.15
N TYR A 76 0.91 8.91 2.60
CA TYR A 76 0.69 9.20 4.02
C TYR A 76 -0.80 9.44 4.28
N TYR A 77 -1.43 8.49 4.98
CA TYR A 77 -2.84 8.57 5.35
C TYR A 77 -3.01 9.21 6.73
N VAL A 78 -3.83 10.26 6.81
CA VAL A 78 -4.30 10.86 8.06
C VAL A 78 -5.77 10.48 8.23
N ALA A 79 -6.04 9.61 9.21
CA ALA A 79 -7.37 9.09 9.48
C ALA A 79 -7.92 9.67 10.79
N THR A 80 -9.13 10.25 10.74
CA THR A 80 -9.83 10.81 11.90
C THR A 80 -11.22 10.19 12.06
N LYS A 81 -11.73 10.21 13.30
CA LYS A 81 -13.01 9.60 13.67
C LYS A 81 -14.13 10.64 13.71
#